data_AF-A0A9J7N103-F1
#
_entry.id   AF-A0A9J7N103-F1
#
_cell.length_a   1.000
_cell.length_b   1.000
_cell.length_c   1.000
_cell.angle_alpha   90.00
_cell.angle_beta   90.00
_cell.angle_gamma   90.00
#
_symmetry.space_group_name_H-M   'P 1'
#
loop_
_entity.id
_entity.type
_entity.pdbx_description
1 polymer ?
#
loop_
_entity_poly.entity_id
_entity_poly.type
_entity_poly.pdbx_seq_one_letter_code
_entity_poly.pdbx_strand_id
1 'polypeptide(L)'
;MVDWGVKRSLAVVVIATLTFLLGVPSAVNIHVLVNQDFVWSAGLIFSGLSMIFLLWKYGAKNFRLNMLNEGEDGSDWKLQGAFDYLTKYVLLLNGLALLVWWVVHTIQSADVPWYQLGNQSLMTAFLEWFAVGLVLLVLNLLFVRCRARMSGCWSSLVAKQEDIPVCRCCHKKGTGDRDNLITATDQAGERQVPDYSTINN
;
A
#
# COMPACT_ATOMS: atom_id res chain seq x y z
N MET A 1 -8.98 -0.19 -6.92
CA MET A 1 -9.59 -1.13 -7.90
C MET A 1 -10.98 -1.56 -7.49
N VAL A 2 -11.22 -1.92 -6.21
CA VAL A 2 -12.58 -2.20 -5.71
C VAL A 2 -13.47 -0.96 -5.72
N ASP A 3 -12.94 0.21 -5.33
CA ASP A 3 -13.67 1.49 -5.41
C ASP A 3 -13.92 1.99 -6.84
N TRP A 4 -13.41 1.28 -7.86
CA TRP A 4 -13.59 1.58 -9.28
C TRP A 4 -14.57 0.63 -9.98
N GLY A 5 -15.28 -0.24 -9.24
CA GLY A 5 -16.24 -1.19 -9.80
C GLY A 5 -15.61 -2.35 -10.60
N VAL A 6 -14.27 -2.47 -10.59
CA VAL A 6 -13.58 -3.58 -11.25
C VAL A 6 -13.78 -4.84 -10.42
N LYS A 7 -14.43 -5.87 -10.99
CA LYS A 7 -14.49 -7.22 -10.41
C LYS A 7 -13.10 -7.66 -9.95
N ARG A 8 -13.02 -8.12 -8.70
CA ARG A 8 -11.79 -8.56 -8.03
C ARG A 8 -11.00 -9.60 -8.83
N SER A 9 -11.69 -10.50 -9.55
CA SER A 9 -11.06 -11.53 -10.38
C SER A 9 -10.21 -10.94 -11.52
N LEU A 10 -10.69 -9.91 -12.21
CA LEU A 10 -9.93 -9.29 -13.29
C LEU A 10 -8.75 -8.48 -12.74
N ALA A 11 -8.95 -7.77 -11.63
CA ALA A 11 -7.87 -7.05 -10.97
C ALA A 11 -6.71 -7.99 -10.61
N VAL A 12 -7.02 -9.18 -10.06
CA VAL A 12 -6.02 -10.21 -9.75
C VAL A 12 -5.31 -10.69 -11.02
N VAL A 13 -6.03 -11.00 -12.10
CA VAL A 13 -5.41 -11.47 -13.35
C VAL A 13 -4.49 -10.41 -13.96
N VAL A 14 -4.91 -9.15 -13.97
CA VAL A 14 -4.10 -8.04 -14.49
C VAL A 14 -2.82 -7.88 -13.69
N ILE A 15 -2.92 -7.82 -12.35
CA ILE A 15 -1.74 -7.70 -11.48
C ILE A 15 -0.83 -8.92 -11.66
N ALA A 16 -1.37 -10.14 -11.66
CA ALA A 16 -0.59 -11.36 -11.84
C ALA A 16 0.17 -11.37 -13.18
N THR A 17 -0.50 -10.96 -14.26
CA THR A 17 0.12 -10.90 -15.60
C THR A 17 1.21 -9.84 -15.66
N LEU A 18 0.98 -8.65 -15.09
CA LEU A 18 1.98 -7.59 -15.02
C LEU A 18 3.19 -8.01 -14.19
N THR A 19 2.99 -8.60 -13.01
CA THR A 19 4.08 -9.10 -12.16
C THR A 19 4.87 -10.19 -12.87
N PHE A 20 4.20 -11.11 -13.57
CA PHE A 20 4.87 -12.14 -14.36
C PHE A 20 5.74 -11.53 -15.45
N LEU A 21 5.19 -10.63 -16.27
CA LEU A 21 5.93 -9.99 -17.37
C LEU A 21 7.11 -9.15 -16.88
N LEU A 22 6.94 -8.41 -15.78
CA LEU A 22 8.01 -7.62 -15.16
C LEU A 22 9.06 -8.51 -14.48
N GLY A 23 8.71 -9.74 -14.08
CA GLY A 23 9.63 -10.72 -13.49
C GLY A 23 10.47 -11.49 -14.53
N VAL A 24 10.02 -11.62 -15.78
CA VAL A 24 10.78 -12.27 -16.87
C VAL A 24 12.21 -11.73 -17.03
N PRO A 25 12.46 -10.41 -17.14
CA PRO A 25 13.82 -9.89 -17.29
C PRO A 25 14.73 -10.23 -16.12
N SER A 26 14.18 -10.29 -14.89
CA SER A 26 14.93 -10.70 -13.69
C SER A 26 15.26 -12.19 -13.67
N ALA A 27 14.45 -13.04 -14.33
CA ALA A 27 14.74 -14.46 -14.48
C ALA A 27 15.79 -14.74 -15.58
N VAL A 28 15.83 -13.91 -16.61
CA VAL A 28 16.78 -14.06 -17.73
C VAL A 28 18.17 -13.51 -17.38
N ASN A 29 18.25 -12.44 -16.59
CA ASN A 29 19.52 -11.85 -16.19
C ASN A 29 19.58 -11.61 -14.67
N ILE A 30 20.45 -12.34 -13.99
CA ILE A 30 20.64 -12.24 -12.54
C ILE A 30 21.10 -10.84 -12.09
N HIS A 31 21.85 -10.11 -12.91
CA HIS A 31 22.28 -8.75 -12.57
C HIS A 31 21.10 -7.78 -12.50
N VAL A 32 20.04 -8.01 -13.30
CA VAL A 32 18.81 -7.22 -13.23
C VAL A 32 18.10 -7.45 -11.90
N LEU A 33 18.01 -8.72 -11.45
CA LEU A 33 17.42 -9.04 -10.16
C LEU A 33 18.22 -8.42 -9.00
N VAL A 34 19.55 -8.52 -9.04
CA VAL A 34 20.44 -7.96 -8.01
C VAL A 34 20.32 -6.44 -7.93
N ASN A 35 20.27 -5.75 -9.08
CA ASN A 35 20.10 -4.30 -9.09
C ASN A 35 18.69 -3.88 -8.62
N GLN A 36 17.63 -4.60 -9.02
CA GLN A 36 16.27 -4.34 -8.51
C GLN A 36 16.18 -4.53 -7.00
N ASP A 37 16.68 -5.65 -6.48
CA ASP A 37 16.67 -5.92 -5.04
C ASP A 37 17.45 -4.84 -4.29
N PHE A 38 18.61 -4.43 -4.81
CA PHE A 38 19.41 -3.35 -4.23
C PHE A 38 18.66 -2.01 -4.16
N VAL A 39 18.01 -1.58 -5.25
CA VAL A 39 17.29 -0.29 -5.29
C VAL A 39 16.01 -0.32 -4.46
N TRP A 40 15.24 -1.40 -4.53
CA TRP A 40 13.96 -1.49 -3.84
C TRP A 40 14.09 -1.85 -2.35
N SER A 41 15.13 -2.60 -1.95
CA SER A 41 15.41 -2.85 -0.53
C SER A 41 15.71 -1.56 0.23
N ALA A 42 16.43 -0.62 -0.39
CA ALA A 42 16.64 0.71 0.17
C ALA A 42 15.30 1.47 0.34
N GLY A 43 14.41 1.36 -0.66
CA GLY A 43 13.05 1.90 -0.58
C GLY A 43 12.24 1.38 0.62
N LEU A 44 12.41 0.11 0.99
CA LEU A 44 11.77 -0.47 2.18
C LEU A 44 12.27 0.18 3.49
N ILE A 45 13.56 0.51 3.58
CA ILE A 45 14.14 1.21 4.74
C ILE A 45 13.48 2.60 4.88
N PHE A 46 13.37 3.35 3.78
CA PHE A 46 12.70 4.66 3.76
C PHE A 46 11.21 4.55 4.12
N SER A 47 10.50 3.54 3.64
CA SER A 47 9.10 3.29 3.98
C SER A 47 8.94 2.95 5.47
N GLY A 48 9.80 2.10 6.02
CA GLY A 48 9.80 1.74 7.43
C GLY A 48 10.07 2.95 8.34
N LEU A 49 11.07 3.76 8.01
CA LEU A 49 11.38 5.00 8.72
C LEU A 49 10.23 6.01 8.68
N SER A 50 9.57 6.14 7.52
CA SER A 50 8.41 7.01 7.35
C SER A 50 7.23 6.53 8.23
N MET A 51 7.00 5.22 8.32
CA MET A 51 5.98 4.64 9.19
C MET A 51 6.29 4.88 10.68
N ILE A 52 7.54 4.70 11.09
CA ILE A 52 8.00 5.00 12.46
C ILE A 52 7.83 6.49 12.78
N PHE A 53 8.14 7.38 11.83
CA PHE A 53 7.94 8.81 11.99
C PHE A 53 6.46 9.18 12.18
N LEU A 54 5.55 8.57 11.41
CA LEU A 54 4.10 8.75 11.59
C LEU A 54 3.64 8.26 12.97
N LEU A 55 4.12 7.10 13.41
CA LEU A 55 3.83 6.57 14.74
C LEU A 55 4.32 7.51 15.85
N TRP A 56 5.50 8.11 15.67
CA TRP A 56 6.05 9.09 16.59
C TRP A 56 5.19 10.37 16.65
N LYS A 57 4.71 10.86 15.50
CA LYS A 57 3.82 12.03 15.41
C LYS A 57 2.44 11.78 16.03
N TYR A 58 1.87 10.59 15.83
CA TYR A 58 0.59 10.19 16.42
C TYR A 58 0.70 9.92 17.93
N GLY A 59 1.89 9.51 18.37
CA GLY A 59 2.21 9.18 19.75
C GLY A 59 2.02 7.69 20.02
N ALA A 60 3.11 7.00 20.36
CA ALA A 60 3.11 5.55 20.61
C ALA A 60 2.09 5.11 21.68
N LYS A 61 1.89 5.93 22.71
CA LYS A 61 0.90 5.68 23.77
C LYS A 61 -0.54 5.71 23.24
N ASN A 62 -0.88 6.69 22.39
CA ASN A 62 -2.21 6.81 21.80
C ASN A 62 -2.45 5.69 20.78
N PHE A 63 -1.42 5.30 20.02
CA PHE A 63 -1.49 4.15 19.12
C PHE A 63 -1.77 2.86 19.88
N ARG A 64 -1.04 2.62 20.97
CA ARG A 64 -1.21 1.42 21.80
C ARG A 64 -2.59 1.37 22.45
N LEU A 65 -3.04 2.49 23.02
CA LEU A 65 -4.33 2.53 23.72
C LEU A 65 -5.51 2.46 22.74
N ASN A 66 -5.47 3.22 21.64
CA ASN A 66 -6.65 3.43 20.79
C ASN A 66 -6.74 2.46 19.61
N MET A 67 -5.62 1.88 19.14
CA MET A 67 -5.64 0.97 17.99
C MET A 67 -5.40 -0.49 18.38
N LEU A 68 -4.58 -0.73 19.42
CA LEU A 68 -4.20 -2.09 19.82
C LEU A 68 -5.02 -2.59 21.00
N ASN A 69 -5.32 -1.73 21.98
CA ASN A 69 -6.03 -2.14 23.20
C ASN A 69 -7.53 -1.79 23.20
N GLU A 70 -7.99 -0.92 22.29
CA GLU A 70 -9.42 -0.54 22.17
C GLU A 70 -10.25 -1.57 21.40
N GLY A 71 -9.59 -2.48 20.66
CA GLY A 71 -10.26 -3.48 19.82
C GLY A 71 -10.67 -4.77 20.54
N GLU A 72 -10.34 -4.95 21.82
CA GLU A 72 -10.59 -6.21 22.53
C GLU A 72 -11.10 -5.96 23.96
N ASP A 73 -12.42 -5.86 24.10
CA ASP A 73 -13.13 -5.91 25.39
C ASP A 73 -13.00 -7.28 26.12
N GLY A 74 -12.09 -8.16 25.69
CA GLY A 74 -11.91 -9.51 26.24
C GLY A 74 -10.58 -10.21 25.93
N SER A 75 -9.53 -9.50 25.53
CA SER A 75 -8.22 -10.11 25.25
C SER A 75 -7.30 -10.13 26.46
N ASP A 76 -6.80 -11.33 26.77
CA ASP A 76 -5.93 -11.63 27.91
C ASP A 76 -4.54 -10.96 27.84
N TRP A 77 -4.15 -10.38 26.69
CA TRP A 77 -2.79 -9.83 26.51
C TRP A 77 -2.78 -8.35 26.13
N LYS A 78 -2.87 -7.48 27.15
CA LYS A 78 -2.70 -6.03 26.98
C LYS A 78 -1.24 -5.70 26.70
N LEU A 79 -1.01 -4.97 25.62
CA LEU A 79 0.34 -4.58 25.23
C LEU A 79 0.95 -3.63 26.28
N GLN A 80 2.09 -4.01 26.85
CA GLN A 80 2.77 -3.28 27.92
C GLN A 80 3.42 -1.98 27.44
N GLY A 81 3.65 -1.05 28.37
CA GLY A 81 4.33 0.23 28.11
C GLY A 81 5.76 0.10 27.57
N ALA A 82 6.38 -1.09 27.64
CA ALA A 82 7.64 -1.38 26.97
C ALA A 82 7.56 -1.20 25.44
N PHE A 83 6.38 -1.42 24.84
CA PHE A 83 6.14 -1.15 23.43
C PHE A 83 6.32 0.33 23.08
N ASP A 84 5.91 1.24 23.95
CA ASP A 84 6.04 2.69 23.75
C ASP A 84 7.53 3.10 23.71
N TYR A 85 8.37 2.46 24.52
CA TYR A 85 9.83 2.65 24.51
C TYR A 85 10.48 2.03 23.27
N LEU A 86 10.11 0.78 22.94
CA LEU A 86 10.67 0.04 21.81
C LEU A 86 10.40 0.75 20.49
N THR A 87 9.16 1.19 20.27
CA THR A 87 8.76 1.87 19.03
C THR A 87 9.36 3.26 18.89
N LYS A 88 9.49 4.01 19.99
CA LYS A 88 10.03 5.38 19.97
C LYS A 88 11.54 5.43 19.79
N TYR A 89 12.28 4.55 20.47
CA TYR A 89 13.74 4.62 20.52
C TYR A 89 14.40 3.50 19.73
N VAL A 90 14.03 2.24 20.00
CA VAL A 90 14.74 1.09 19.40
C VAL A 90 14.45 0.98 17.91
N LEU A 91 13.19 1.11 17.48
CA LEU A 91 12.84 1.05 16.06
C LEU A 91 13.45 2.22 15.28
N LEU A 92 13.40 3.43 15.83
CA LEU A 92 13.98 4.61 15.19
C LEU A 92 15.50 4.48 15.06
N LEU A 93 16.17 4.03 16.12
CA LEU A 93 17.62 3.80 16.12
C LEU A 93 18.01 2.72 15.11
N ASN A 94 17.30 1.59 15.07
CA ASN A 94 17.57 0.52 14.11
C ASN A 94 17.36 0.99 12.66
N GLY A 95 16.27 1.69 12.39
CA GLY A 95 16.01 2.21 11.04
C GLY A 95 17.09 3.19 10.59
N LEU A 96 17.53 4.09 11.46
CA LEU A 96 18.59 5.06 11.14
C LEU A 96 19.96 4.38 11.00
N ALA A 97 20.27 3.42 11.88
CA ALA A 97 21.51 2.64 11.80
C ALA A 97 21.57 1.84 10.50
N LEU A 98 20.48 1.18 10.10
CA LEU A 98 20.39 0.45 8.83
C LEU A 98 20.51 1.40 7.63
N LEU A 99 19.90 2.58 7.69
CA LEU A 99 20.02 3.59 6.63
C LEU A 99 21.47 4.04 6.46
N VAL A 100 22.14 4.43 7.55
CA VAL A 100 23.55 4.87 7.53
C VAL A 100 24.45 3.73 7.08
N TRP A 101 24.26 2.53 7.63
CA TRP A 101 25.01 1.35 7.25
C TRP A 101 24.85 1.04 5.76
N TRP A 102 23.62 1.08 5.24
CA TRP A 102 23.35 0.84 3.82
C TRP A 102 24.08 1.84 2.92
N VAL A 103 24.06 3.14 3.26
CA VAL A 103 24.81 4.17 2.49
C VAL A 103 26.31 3.90 2.53
N VAL A 104 26.87 3.67 3.72
CA VAL A 104 28.32 3.42 3.89
C VAL A 104 28.73 2.14 3.16
N HIS A 105 27.98 1.06 3.33
CA HIS A 105 28.24 -0.22 2.68
C HIS A 105 28.19 -0.09 1.16
N THR A 106 27.23 0.66 0.62
CA THR A 106 27.13 0.91 -0.82
C THR A 106 28.34 1.69 -1.34
N ILE A 107 28.78 2.73 -0.63
CA ILE A 107 29.94 3.52 -1.05
C ILE A 107 31.23 2.68 -1.00
N GLN A 108 31.38 1.84 0.03
CA GLN A 108 32.57 1.01 0.21
C GLN A 108 32.63 -0.18 -0.75
N SER A 109 31.49 -0.74 -1.11
CA SER A 109 31.39 -1.93 -1.96
C SER A 109 31.29 -1.60 -3.45
N ALA A 110 31.28 -0.33 -3.82
CA ALA A 110 31.18 0.10 -5.20
C ALA A 110 32.53 -0.03 -5.92
N ASP A 111 32.55 -0.78 -7.03
CA ASP A 111 33.71 -0.89 -7.92
C ASP A 111 34.04 0.43 -8.64
N VAL A 112 33.03 1.30 -8.78
CA VAL A 112 33.14 2.64 -9.37
C VAL A 112 32.79 3.70 -8.33
N PRO A 113 33.27 4.95 -8.50
CA PRO A 113 32.85 6.04 -7.63
C PRO A 113 31.32 6.14 -7.57
N TRP A 114 30.77 6.38 -6.38
CA TRP A 114 29.32 6.36 -6.09
C TRP A 114 28.46 7.27 -7.00
N TYR A 115 29.06 8.28 -7.63
CA TYR A 115 28.41 9.23 -8.54
C TYR A 115 28.43 8.79 -10.02
N GLN A 116 29.13 7.70 -10.35
CA GLN A 116 29.12 7.12 -11.70
C GLN A 116 28.06 6.03 -11.81
N LEU A 117 27.62 5.75 -13.04
CA LEU A 117 26.68 4.67 -13.33
C LEU A 117 27.40 3.33 -13.23
N GLY A 118 27.22 2.66 -12.10
CA GLY A 118 27.73 1.31 -11.84
C GLY A 118 26.61 0.35 -11.48
N ASN A 119 26.89 -0.95 -11.61
CA ASN A 119 25.99 -1.97 -11.09
C ASN A 119 25.91 -1.81 -9.56
N GLN A 120 24.70 -1.70 -9.00
CA GLN A 120 24.48 -1.48 -7.56
C GLN A 120 25.10 -0.18 -6.99
N SER A 121 25.17 0.89 -7.80
CA SER A 121 25.66 2.20 -7.33
C SER A 121 24.56 3.06 -6.70
N LEU A 122 24.94 4.03 -5.85
CA LEU A 122 23.98 5.01 -5.32
C LEU A 122 23.34 5.86 -6.43
N MET A 123 24.12 6.25 -7.44
CA MET A 123 23.63 7.05 -8.56
C MET A 123 22.55 6.30 -9.36
N THR A 124 22.73 4.99 -9.61
CA THR A 124 21.70 4.19 -10.31
C THR A 124 20.42 4.08 -9.49
N ALA A 125 20.50 3.90 -8.17
CA ALA A 125 19.31 3.89 -7.31
C ALA A 125 18.51 5.21 -7.38
N PHE A 126 19.19 6.36 -7.30
CA PHE A 126 18.52 7.66 -7.43
C PHE A 126 17.89 7.88 -8.80
N LEU A 127 18.58 7.49 -9.86
CA LEU A 127 18.06 7.59 -11.22
C LEU A 127 16.85 6.70 -11.45
N GLU A 128 16.84 5.49 -10.90
CA GLU A 128 15.69 4.60 -10.98
C GLU A 128 14.48 5.15 -10.24
N TRP A 129 14.65 5.65 -9.01
CA TRP A 129 13.56 6.32 -8.28
C TRP A 129 13.05 7.55 -9.02
N PHE A 130 13.95 8.35 -9.61
CA PHE A 130 13.57 9.50 -10.42
C PHE A 130 12.81 9.07 -11.68
N ALA A 131 13.27 8.04 -12.38
CA ALA A 131 12.63 7.49 -13.56
C ALA A 131 11.22 6.97 -13.24
N VAL A 132 11.06 6.19 -12.16
CA VAL A 132 9.75 5.72 -11.70
C VAL A 132 8.85 6.89 -11.31
N GLY A 133 9.39 7.87 -10.56
CA GLY A 133 8.64 9.08 -10.21
C GLY A 133 8.16 9.85 -11.43
N LEU A 134 8.99 9.97 -12.46
CA LEU A 134 8.65 10.60 -13.73
C LEU A 134 7.58 9.80 -14.49
N VAL A 135 7.70 8.47 -14.55
CA VAL A 135 6.69 7.60 -15.17
C VAL A 135 5.34 7.76 -14.46
N LEU A 136 5.32 7.74 -13.12
CA LEU A 136 4.11 7.95 -12.34
C LEU A 136 3.52 9.35 -12.55
N LEU A 137 4.35 10.38 -12.61
CA LEU A 137 3.93 11.75 -12.89
C LEU A 137 3.32 11.85 -14.29
N VAL A 138 3.95 11.28 -15.31
CA VAL A 138 3.43 11.26 -16.69
C VAL A 138 2.11 10.50 -16.75
N LEU A 139 2.02 9.33 -16.12
CA LEU A 139 0.76 8.56 -16.05
C LEU A 139 -0.34 9.35 -15.35
N ASN A 140 -0.02 10.06 -14.26
CA ASN A 140 -0.98 10.92 -13.56
C ASN A 140 -1.42 12.11 -14.42
N LEU A 141 -0.50 12.77 -15.11
CA LEU A 141 -0.83 13.86 -16.03
C LEU A 141 -1.68 13.37 -17.20
N LEU A 142 -1.34 12.23 -17.80
CA LEU A 142 -2.14 11.59 -18.84
C LEU A 142 -3.52 11.23 -18.32
N PHE A 143 -3.63 10.70 -17.10
CA PHE A 143 -4.91 10.41 -16.47
C PHE A 143 -5.76 11.67 -16.30
N VAL A 144 -5.19 12.76 -15.79
CA VAL A 144 -5.90 14.05 -15.62
C VAL A 144 -6.30 14.64 -16.97
N ARG A 145 -5.40 14.64 -17.96
CA ARG A 145 -5.60 15.22 -19.30
C ARG A 145 -6.60 14.41 -20.13
N CYS A 146 -6.54 13.09 -20.03
CA CYS A 146 -7.37 12.18 -20.79
C CYS A 146 -8.58 11.66 -20.02
N ARG A 147 -8.87 12.17 -18.81
CA ARG A 147 -10.02 11.75 -17.97
C ARG A 147 -11.32 11.62 -18.77
N ALA A 148 -11.62 12.60 -19.63
CA ALA A 148 -12.84 12.64 -20.45
C ALA A 148 -12.86 11.59 -21.59
N ARG A 149 -11.69 11.18 -22.11
CA ARG A 149 -11.57 10.17 -23.18
C ARG A 149 -11.43 8.76 -22.61
N MET A 150 -10.78 8.65 -21.45
CA MET A 150 -10.54 7.41 -20.74
C MET A 150 -11.82 6.89 -20.08
N SER A 151 -12.73 7.75 -19.61
CA SER A 151 -14.03 7.32 -19.07
C SER A 151 -14.87 6.50 -20.06
N GLY A 152 -14.86 6.86 -21.36
CA GLY A 152 -15.59 6.12 -22.40
C GLY A 152 -14.96 4.77 -22.77
N CYS A 153 -13.63 4.69 -22.81
CA CYS A 153 -12.92 3.41 -23.01
C CYS A 153 -13.04 2.51 -21.77
N TRP A 154 -12.97 3.11 -20.58
CA TRP A 154 -13.09 2.41 -19.30
C TRP A 154 -14.50 1.84 -19.10
N SER A 155 -15.56 2.56 -19.46
CA SER A 155 -16.93 2.03 -19.40
C SER A 155 -17.12 0.83 -20.33
N SER A 156 -16.50 0.85 -21.53
CA SER A 156 -16.50 -0.28 -22.45
C SER A 156 -15.75 -1.50 -21.89
N LEU A 157 -14.61 -1.30 -21.22
CA LEU A 157 -13.86 -2.38 -20.58
C LEU A 157 -14.60 -2.97 -19.37
N VAL A 158 -15.26 -2.13 -18.56
CA VAL A 158 -16.09 -2.57 -17.44
C VAL A 158 -17.30 -3.36 -17.94
N ALA A 159 -17.99 -2.89 -18.99
CA ALA A 159 -19.09 -3.64 -19.61
C ALA A 159 -18.62 -5.02 -20.11
N LYS A 160 -17.47 -5.06 -20.80
CA LYS A 160 -16.88 -6.32 -21.28
C LYS A 160 -16.43 -7.26 -20.16
N GLN A 161 -16.15 -6.73 -18.98
CA GLN A 161 -15.83 -7.50 -17.77
C GLN A 161 -17.08 -8.14 -17.15
N GLU A 162 -18.28 -7.59 -17.40
CA GLU A 162 -19.54 -8.24 -17.04
C GLU A 162 -19.78 -9.53 -17.82
N ASP A 163 -19.42 -9.53 -19.11
CA ASP A 163 -19.57 -10.66 -20.03
C ASP A 163 -18.56 -11.80 -19.82
N ILE A 164 -17.52 -11.63 -18.99
CA ILE A 164 -16.58 -12.71 -18.68
C ILE A 164 -17.32 -13.78 -17.87
N PRO A 165 -17.53 -15.00 -18.41
CA PRO A 165 -18.26 -16.04 -17.73
C PRO A 165 -17.44 -16.50 -16.52
N VAL A 166 -17.84 -16.05 -15.33
CA VAL A 166 -17.36 -16.65 -14.09
C VAL A 166 -17.83 -18.11 -14.11
N CYS A 167 -16.88 -19.04 -14.04
CA CYS A 167 -17.14 -20.48 -14.04
C CYS A 167 -18.35 -20.80 -13.15
N ARG A 168 -19.39 -21.37 -13.77
CA ARG A 168 -20.64 -21.81 -13.15
C ARG A 168 -20.40 -23.10 -12.35
N CYS A 169 -19.55 -23.03 -11.31
CA CYS A 169 -19.39 -24.13 -10.35
C CYS A 169 -19.72 -23.73 -8.90
N CYS A 170 -20.02 -22.45 -8.62
CA CYS A 170 -20.54 -22.01 -7.31
C CYS A 170 -21.99 -21.51 -7.38
N HIS A 171 -22.85 -22.18 -8.17
CA HIS A 171 -24.30 -21.95 -8.07
C HIS A 171 -24.90 -22.85 -6.99
N LYS A 172 -24.74 -22.48 -5.72
CA LYS A 172 -25.61 -22.99 -4.65
C LYS A 172 -26.35 -21.82 -3.98
N LYS A 173 -27.51 -21.54 -4.59
CA LYS A 173 -28.80 -21.15 -3.99
C LYS A 173 -28.76 -20.03 -2.91
N GLY A 174 -29.23 -18.85 -3.31
CA GLY A 174 -29.57 -17.74 -2.42
C GLY A 174 -30.37 -16.64 -3.12
N THR A 175 -31.25 -17.01 -4.05
CA THR A 175 -32.20 -16.07 -4.69
C THR A 175 -33.35 -15.88 -3.72
N GLY A 176 -33.25 -14.88 -2.85
CA GLY A 176 -34.27 -14.55 -1.85
C GLY A 176 -33.92 -13.40 -0.90
N ASP A 177 -32.69 -12.88 -0.94
CA ASP A 177 -32.22 -11.90 0.05
C ASP A 177 -31.65 -10.60 -0.57
N ARG A 178 -32.17 -10.19 -1.73
CA ARG A 178 -31.83 -8.88 -2.33
C ARG A 178 -32.92 -7.83 -2.16
N ASP A 179 -34.15 -8.25 -1.93
CA ASP A 179 -35.30 -7.34 -1.82
C ASP A 179 -35.45 -6.78 -0.39
N ASN A 180 -34.80 -7.40 0.61
CA ASN A 180 -34.86 -6.96 2.01
C ASN A 180 -33.71 -6.01 2.41
N LEU A 181 -32.60 -5.99 1.64
CA LEU A 181 -31.40 -5.24 1.98
C LEU A 181 -31.50 -3.75 1.58
N ILE A 182 -32.31 -3.44 0.56
CA ILE A 182 -32.59 -2.06 0.15
C ILE A 182 -33.60 -1.40 1.11
N THR A 183 -34.55 -2.17 1.65
CA THR A 183 -35.55 -1.66 2.60
C THR A 183 -34.97 -1.43 4.02
N ALA A 184 -33.90 -2.14 4.38
CA ALA A 184 -33.23 -1.97 5.67
C ALA A 184 -32.27 -0.76 5.72
N THR A 185 -31.80 -0.26 4.57
CA THR A 185 -30.86 0.86 4.51
C THR A 185 -31.54 2.23 4.55
N ASP A 186 -32.83 2.31 4.24
CA ASP A 186 -33.60 3.57 4.34
C ASP A 186 -34.02 3.89 5.79
N GLN A 187 -34.11 2.88 6.67
CA GLN A 187 -34.45 3.06 8.09
C GLN A 187 -33.22 3.34 8.99
N ALA A 188 -32.00 3.31 8.43
CA ALA A 188 -30.76 3.60 9.16
C ALA A 188 -30.30 5.07 9.05
N GLY A 189 -31.00 5.88 8.23
CA GLY A 189 -30.71 7.29 8.01
C GLY A 189 -31.22 8.25 9.09
N GLU A 190 -31.92 7.77 10.11
CA GLU A 190 -32.58 8.61 11.12
C GLU A 190 -32.10 8.29 12.55
N ARG A 191 -30.78 8.20 12.72
CA ARG A 191 -30.18 8.18 14.06
C ARG A 191 -29.95 9.62 14.53
N GLN A 192 -30.74 10.06 15.50
CA GLN A 192 -30.59 11.35 16.16
C GLN A 192 -29.20 11.52 16.78
N VAL A 193 -28.63 12.72 16.60
CA VAL A 193 -27.39 13.19 17.21
C VAL A 193 -27.63 13.43 18.72
N PRO A 194 -26.81 12.91 19.65
CA PRO A 194 -26.95 13.22 21.07
C PRO A 194 -26.56 14.68 21.35
N ASP A 195 -27.45 15.43 22.01
CA ASP A 195 -27.22 16.78 22.53
C ASP A 195 -26.45 16.71 23.86
N TYR A 196 -25.30 17.39 23.94
CA TYR A 196 -24.39 17.38 25.09
C TYR A 196 -24.53 18.60 26.02
N SER A 197 -25.68 19.30 26.01
CA SER A 197 -25.83 20.58 26.71
C SER A 197 -26.51 20.54 28.10
N THR A 198 -26.53 19.41 28.81
CA THR A 198 -27.09 19.34 30.18
C THR A 198 -26.34 18.37 31.12
N ILE A 199 -25.06 18.61 31.36
CA ILE A 199 -24.37 18.08 32.56
C ILE A 199 -23.61 19.23 33.20
N ASN A 200 -24.35 20.08 33.92
CA ASN A 200 -23.86 20.95 34.99
C ASN A 200 -25.08 21.56 35.70
N ASN A 201 -25.62 20.80 36.64
CA ASN A 201 -26.19 21.31 37.89
C ASN A 201 -26.33 20.16 38.90
#